data_AF-A0A932I1M2-F1
#
_entry.id   AF-A0A932I1M2-F1
#
_cell.length_a   1.000
_cell.length_b   1.000
_cell.length_c   1.000
_cell.angle_alpha   90.00
_cell.angle_beta   90.00
_cell.angle_gamma   90.00
#
_symmetry.space_group_name_H-M   'P 1'
#
loop_
_entity.id
_entity.type
_entity.pdbx_description
1 polymer ?
#
loop_
_entity_poly.entity_id
_entity_poly.type
_entity_poly.pdbx_seq_one_letter_code
_entity_poly.pdbx_strand_id
1 'polypeptide(L)'
;MADGKGVTVLFLGSGFTRGIGRIPTQKEGSFIDSVLGDGREARISFYKINGVPLPTWIRKIGDIEVCMSHLHNLAYSNLATPSSKGMAKKAIINLRSAIRDYMIAQKVEKWDVACEFARRFIRDAGKDKVVILTTNYDLFTENVLKEGQGLEFEYPEIPLQRAHQEHAVPLYKLHGSINWMEERRVGDRELIGVEPLYVRDDLADAKLDFVNVSNETHISCKEKGGYWVYKENGTGRVYTPILIPFFYQKEEWLGQRWGYLFQRHWASAKNWFYDNEIEKMFFIGCGLPRADTYLMSWLLSIFQKKKPETIKIVCDGDPDNLGKALSPFINPDEDIYKCGLKHFLDHFKS
;
A
#
# COMPACT_ATOMS: atom_id res chain seq x y z
N MET A 1 2.38 -23.02 -30.34
CA MET A 1 1.10 -22.63 -29.72
C MET A 1 1.35 -22.66 -28.22
N ALA A 2 1.43 -21.50 -27.58
CA ALA A 2 1.65 -21.44 -26.13
C ALA A 2 0.40 -21.96 -25.43
N ASP A 3 0.56 -22.88 -24.47
CA ASP A 3 -0.52 -23.38 -23.62
C ASP A 3 -1.27 -22.19 -23.00
N GLY A 4 -2.49 -21.97 -23.47
CA GLY A 4 -3.40 -20.91 -23.03
C GLY A 4 -3.87 -21.17 -21.60
N LYS A 5 -3.04 -20.84 -20.63
CA LYS A 5 -3.50 -20.66 -19.24
C LYS A 5 -3.67 -19.17 -19.01
N GLY A 6 -4.87 -18.78 -18.58
CA GLY A 6 -5.17 -17.39 -18.30
C GLY A 6 -4.43 -16.90 -17.05
N VAL A 7 -4.58 -15.60 -16.79
CA VAL A 7 -3.80 -14.91 -15.78
C VAL A 7 -4.58 -14.83 -14.46
N THR A 8 -3.86 -14.93 -13.35
CA THR A 8 -4.40 -14.73 -11.99
C THR A 8 -4.14 -13.31 -11.51
N VAL A 9 -5.18 -12.63 -11.06
CA VAL A 9 -5.13 -11.28 -10.50
C VAL A 9 -5.34 -11.36 -8.99
N LEU A 10 -4.41 -10.79 -8.23
CA LEU A 10 -4.52 -10.67 -6.77
C LEU A 10 -4.77 -9.21 -6.40
N PHE A 11 -5.97 -8.89 -5.94
CA PHE A 11 -6.33 -7.59 -5.40
C PHE A 11 -6.24 -7.62 -3.88
N LEU A 12 -5.29 -6.88 -3.30
CA LEU A 12 -4.94 -6.93 -1.88
C LEU A 12 -5.29 -5.61 -1.19
N GLY A 13 -6.19 -5.67 -0.20
CA GLY A 13 -6.62 -4.51 0.59
C GLY A 13 -6.02 -4.50 2.01
N SER A 14 -6.43 -3.54 2.85
CA SER A 14 -5.82 -3.36 4.19
C SER A 14 -6.07 -4.55 5.13
N GLY A 15 -7.11 -5.35 4.85
CA GLY A 15 -7.38 -6.61 5.53
C GLY A 15 -6.39 -7.73 5.17
N PHE A 16 -5.64 -7.62 4.06
CA PHE A 16 -4.62 -8.60 3.67
C PHE A 16 -3.44 -8.55 4.65
N THR A 17 -2.92 -7.35 4.89
CA THR A 17 -1.88 -7.08 5.90
C THR A 17 -2.33 -7.58 7.28
N ARG A 18 -3.61 -7.39 7.62
CA ARG A 18 -4.21 -7.88 8.88
C ARG A 18 -4.30 -9.40 8.96
N GLY A 19 -4.86 -10.03 7.92
CA GLY A 19 -5.09 -11.48 7.90
C GLY A 19 -3.81 -12.30 7.79
N ILE A 20 -2.77 -11.77 7.16
CA ILE A 20 -1.51 -12.49 6.97
C ILE A 20 -0.52 -12.25 8.11
N GLY A 21 -0.40 -11.03 8.62
CA GLY A 21 0.60 -10.68 9.64
C GLY A 21 0.37 -11.30 11.01
N ARG A 22 -0.47 -12.35 11.14
CA ARG A 22 -1.01 -12.90 12.39
C ARG A 22 -1.41 -11.80 13.37
N ILE A 23 -2.09 -10.78 12.86
CA ILE A 23 -2.59 -9.69 13.68
C ILE A 23 -3.70 -10.27 14.55
N PRO A 24 -3.58 -10.23 15.89
CA PRO A 24 -4.53 -10.90 16.75
C PRO A 24 -5.90 -10.24 16.59
N THR A 25 -6.82 -10.92 15.91
CA THR A 25 -8.10 -10.29 15.62
C THR A 25 -8.99 -10.15 16.84
N GLN A 26 -8.83 -10.93 17.92
CA GLN A 26 -9.68 -10.77 19.12
C GLN A 26 -9.08 -11.15 20.49
N LYS A 27 -7.82 -11.59 20.63
CA LYS A 27 -7.28 -12.02 21.94
C LYS A 27 -5.94 -11.45 22.41
N GLU A 28 -5.13 -10.82 21.54
CA GLU A 28 -3.81 -10.29 21.91
C GLU A 28 -3.52 -8.95 21.20
N GLY A 29 -4.32 -7.90 21.43
CA GLY A 29 -4.05 -6.55 20.90
C GLY A 29 -4.33 -6.33 19.41
N SER A 30 -4.74 -5.12 19.02
CA SER A 30 -5.04 -4.79 17.61
C SER A 30 -3.77 -4.51 16.80
N PHE A 31 -3.81 -4.60 15.46
CA PHE A 31 -2.71 -4.16 14.56
C PHE A 31 -2.17 -2.78 14.94
N ILE A 32 -3.10 -1.87 15.21
CA ILE A 32 -2.79 -0.50 15.58
C ILE A 32 -2.03 -0.48 16.90
N ASP A 33 -2.43 -1.28 17.89
CA ASP A 33 -1.70 -1.35 19.16
C ASP A 33 -0.30 -1.92 18.96
N SER A 34 -0.12 -2.90 18.09
CA SER A 34 1.21 -3.43 17.76
C SER A 34 2.08 -2.40 17.03
N VAL A 35 1.53 -1.68 16.06
CA VAL A 35 2.25 -0.60 15.35
C VAL A 35 2.61 0.53 16.30
N LEU A 36 1.71 0.89 17.22
CA LEU A 36 1.90 1.98 18.18
C LEU A 36 2.62 1.54 19.47
N GLY A 37 2.90 0.24 19.65
CA GLY A 37 3.55 -0.34 20.81
C GLY A 37 5.03 0.04 20.98
N ASP A 38 5.68 -0.48 22.02
CA ASP A 38 7.11 -0.31 22.34
C ASP A 38 7.61 1.14 22.26
N GLY A 39 6.80 2.09 22.75
CA GLY A 39 7.15 3.52 22.75
C GLY A 39 7.03 4.21 21.39
N ARG A 40 6.60 3.52 20.32
CA ARG A 40 6.35 4.12 18.99
C ARG A 40 5.22 5.16 19.05
N GLU A 41 4.23 4.98 19.91
CA GLU A 41 3.15 5.94 20.18
C GLU A 41 3.66 7.34 20.55
N ALA A 42 4.73 7.43 21.35
CA ALA A 42 5.29 8.71 21.78
C ALA A 42 5.78 9.55 20.58
N ARG A 43 6.19 8.90 19.48
CA ARG A 43 6.70 9.56 18.27
C ARG A 43 5.61 10.33 17.54
N ILE A 44 4.33 9.98 17.69
CA ILE A 44 3.22 10.63 17.00
C ILE A 44 2.26 11.37 17.94
N SER A 45 2.47 11.26 19.26
CA SER A 45 1.60 11.85 20.30
C SER A 45 1.57 13.39 20.31
N PHE A 46 2.53 14.04 19.66
CA PHE A 46 2.56 15.50 19.52
C PHE A 46 1.43 16.03 18.63
N TYR A 47 0.87 15.20 17.73
CA TYR A 47 -0.16 15.61 16.77
C TYR A 47 -1.56 15.38 17.35
N LYS A 48 -2.48 16.30 17.06
CA LYS A 48 -3.88 16.19 17.46
C LYS A 48 -4.81 16.46 16.28
N ILE A 49 -5.87 15.66 16.17
CA ILE A 49 -6.97 15.86 15.22
C ILE A 49 -8.19 16.26 16.03
N ASN A 50 -8.70 17.47 15.84
CA ASN A 50 -9.84 18.02 16.59
C ASN A 50 -9.65 17.89 18.12
N GLY A 51 -8.44 18.18 18.61
CA GLY A 51 -8.09 18.09 20.03
C GLY A 51 -7.78 16.68 20.54
N VAL A 52 -8.04 15.63 19.76
CA VAL A 52 -7.76 14.24 20.12
C VAL A 52 -6.32 13.87 19.73
N PRO A 53 -5.50 13.32 20.63
CA PRO A 53 -4.17 12.80 20.30
C PRO A 53 -4.22 11.79 19.15
N LEU A 54 -3.28 11.89 18.21
CA LEU A 54 -3.25 11.06 17.03
C LEU A 54 -3.26 9.55 17.32
N PRO A 55 -2.51 9.00 18.31
CA PRO A 55 -2.61 7.58 18.67
C PRO A 55 -4.03 7.15 19.05
N THR A 56 -4.69 7.93 19.90
CA THR A 56 -6.07 7.70 20.33
C THR A 56 -7.02 7.77 19.14
N TRP A 57 -6.80 8.73 18.25
CA TRP A 57 -7.61 8.89 17.05
C TRP A 57 -7.43 7.72 16.08
N ILE A 58 -6.20 7.23 15.86
CA ILE A 58 -5.93 6.05 15.02
C ILE A 58 -6.66 4.82 15.58
N ARG A 59 -6.54 4.56 16.89
CA ARG A 59 -7.26 3.46 17.55
C ARG A 59 -8.78 3.55 17.37
N LYS A 60 -9.33 4.76 17.47
CA LYS A 60 -10.76 5.01 17.25
C LYS A 60 -11.19 4.72 15.81
N ILE A 61 -10.36 5.09 14.84
CA ILE A 61 -10.64 4.85 13.41
C ILE A 61 -10.48 3.38 13.05
N GLY A 62 -9.53 2.67 13.66
CA GLY A 62 -9.33 1.24 13.44
C GLY A 62 -8.62 0.91 12.13
N ASP A 63 -8.21 1.91 11.34
CA ASP A 63 -7.55 1.73 10.05
C ASP A 63 -6.44 2.77 9.83
N ILE A 64 -5.19 2.30 9.76
CA ILE A 64 -4.01 3.16 9.61
C ILE A 64 -3.94 3.84 8.24
N GLU A 65 -4.49 3.20 7.21
CA GLU A 65 -4.50 3.68 5.82
C GLU A 65 -5.44 4.89 5.71
N VAL A 66 -6.60 4.80 6.36
CA VAL A 66 -7.53 5.93 6.53
C VAL A 66 -6.85 7.10 7.25
N CYS A 67 -6.09 6.80 8.31
CA CYS A 67 -5.37 7.82 9.06
C CYS A 67 -4.27 8.50 8.23
N MET A 68 -3.46 7.70 7.52
CA MET A 68 -2.41 8.19 6.62
C MET A 68 -3.02 9.07 5.53
N SER A 69 -4.13 8.66 4.92
CA SER A 69 -4.84 9.47 3.94
C SER A 69 -5.34 10.80 4.50
N HIS A 70 -5.87 10.82 5.73
CA HIS A 70 -6.32 12.07 6.35
C HIS A 70 -5.16 13.03 6.59
N LEU A 71 -4.07 12.53 7.19
CA LEU A 71 -2.85 13.32 7.43
C LEU A 71 -2.27 13.83 6.11
N HIS A 72 -2.30 13.01 5.08
CA HIS A 72 -1.83 13.36 3.75
C HIS A 72 -2.65 14.49 3.14
N ASN A 73 -3.99 14.41 3.19
CA ASN A 73 -4.84 15.51 2.75
C ASN A 73 -4.50 16.81 3.49
N LEU A 74 -4.32 16.79 4.81
CA LEU A 74 -3.94 17.97 5.60
C LEU A 74 -2.54 18.51 5.25
N ALA A 75 -1.57 17.63 4.98
CA ALA A 75 -0.19 18.00 4.66
C ALA A 75 -0.08 18.84 3.37
N TYR A 76 -1.05 18.73 2.47
CA TYR A 76 -0.98 19.27 1.12
C TYR A 76 -2.21 20.05 0.67
N SER A 77 -3.31 20.03 1.41
CA SER A 77 -4.51 20.83 1.11
C SER A 77 -4.18 22.32 1.07
N ASN A 78 -4.73 23.04 0.09
CA ASN A 78 -4.59 24.51 0.03
C ASN A 78 -5.27 25.22 1.22
N LEU A 79 -6.21 24.56 1.90
CA LEU A 79 -6.97 25.11 3.01
C LEU A 79 -6.23 25.02 4.37
N ALA A 80 -5.15 24.22 4.45
CA ALA A 80 -4.40 24.04 5.69
C ALA A 80 -3.33 25.13 5.89
N THR A 81 -3.15 25.58 7.13
CA THR A 81 -2.08 26.53 7.49
C THR A 81 -0.69 25.91 7.30
N PRO A 82 0.37 26.71 7.09
CA PRO A 82 1.73 26.19 6.96
C PRO A 82 2.17 25.34 8.16
N SER A 83 1.83 25.78 9.38
CA SER A 83 2.11 25.03 10.62
C SER A 83 1.39 23.67 10.64
N SER A 84 0.09 23.65 10.33
CA SER A 84 -0.69 22.41 10.26
C SER A 84 -0.12 21.44 9.22
N LYS A 85 0.32 21.94 8.06
CA LYS A 85 0.98 21.16 7.02
C LYS A 85 2.28 20.53 7.51
N GLY A 86 3.13 21.31 8.18
CA GLY A 86 4.40 20.83 8.73
C GLY A 86 4.21 19.73 9.77
N MET A 87 3.27 19.92 10.67
CA MET A 87 2.92 18.93 11.70
C MET A 87 2.33 17.64 11.10
N ALA A 88 1.45 17.75 10.09
CA ALA A 88 0.90 16.58 9.41
C ALA A 88 1.98 15.76 8.69
N LYS A 89 2.92 16.43 8.00
CA LYS A 89 4.08 15.76 7.38
C LYS A 89 4.95 15.02 8.40
N LYS A 90 5.22 15.65 9.55
CA LYS A 90 5.94 15.01 10.67
C LYS A 90 5.21 13.74 11.15
N ALA A 91 3.88 13.83 11.30
CA ALA A 91 3.07 12.70 11.72
C ALA A 91 3.11 11.55 10.70
N ILE A 92 3.02 11.83 9.40
CA ILE A 92 3.15 10.84 8.31
C ILE A 92 4.50 10.12 8.40
N ILE A 93 5.61 10.88 8.54
CA ILE A 93 6.96 10.32 8.64
C ILE A 93 7.10 9.40 9.85
N ASN A 94 6.64 9.85 11.02
CA ASN A 94 6.76 9.07 12.25
C ASN A 94 5.85 7.85 12.24
N LEU A 95 4.65 7.94 11.66
CA LEU A 95 3.72 6.82 11.52
C LEU A 95 4.26 5.77 10.54
N ARG A 96 4.79 6.20 9.38
CA ARG A 96 5.52 5.33 8.45
C ARG A 96 6.63 4.55 9.14
N SER A 97 7.40 5.24 9.97
CA SER A 97 8.52 4.65 10.72
C SER A 97 8.04 3.62 11.73
N ALA A 98 6.92 3.90 12.42
CA ALA A 98 6.31 2.95 13.33
C ALA A 98 5.81 1.69 12.61
N ILE A 99 5.19 1.83 11.43
CA ILE A 99 4.77 0.70 10.59
C ILE A 99 5.98 -0.15 10.21
N ARG A 100 7.07 0.48 9.77
CA ARG A 100 8.31 -0.23 9.41
C ARG A 100 8.91 -0.98 10.59
N ASP A 101 9.08 -0.32 11.74
CA ASP A 101 9.68 -0.95 12.93
C ASP A 101 8.85 -2.17 13.37
N TYR A 102 7.52 -2.04 13.33
CA TYR A 102 6.62 -3.17 13.54
C TYR A 102 6.89 -4.29 12.52
N MET A 103 6.95 -3.97 11.22
CA MET A 103 7.23 -4.95 10.18
C MET A 103 8.54 -5.70 10.41
N ILE A 104 9.62 -4.99 10.78
CA ILE A 104 10.92 -5.59 11.11
C ILE A 104 10.81 -6.51 12.33
N ALA A 105 10.13 -6.07 13.39
CA ALA A 105 9.91 -6.90 14.58
C ALA A 105 9.12 -8.19 14.23
N GLN A 106 8.17 -8.11 13.31
CA GLN A 106 7.40 -9.28 12.86
C GLN A 106 8.18 -10.24 11.95
N LYS A 107 9.22 -9.77 11.23
CA LYS A 107 10.11 -10.65 10.43
C LYS A 107 10.74 -11.77 11.26
N VAL A 108 10.85 -11.58 12.57
CA VAL A 108 11.53 -12.51 13.48
C VAL A 108 10.63 -13.69 13.91
N GLU A 109 9.29 -13.60 13.83
CA GLU A 109 8.44 -14.62 14.47
C GLU A 109 7.35 -15.30 13.61
N LYS A 110 6.68 -14.67 12.61
CA LYS A 110 5.38 -15.23 12.12
C LYS A 110 5.00 -14.93 10.66
N TRP A 111 5.63 -15.60 9.69
CA TRP A 111 5.32 -15.41 8.25
C TRP A 111 4.71 -16.61 7.53
N ASP A 112 4.46 -17.74 8.21
CA ASP A 112 4.08 -19.00 7.54
C ASP A 112 2.88 -18.88 6.60
N VAL A 113 1.83 -18.15 7.03
CA VAL A 113 0.61 -17.95 6.23
C VAL A 113 0.88 -17.05 5.02
N ALA A 114 1.77 -16.06 5.19
CA ALA A 114 2.19 -15.12 4.15
C ALA A 114 2.96 -15.81 3.04
N CYS A 115 3.96 -16.58 3.46
CA CYS A 115 4.79 -17.35 2.57
C CYS A 115 3.96 -18.44 1.87
N GLU A 116 3.01 -19.07 2.57
CA GLU A 116 2.12 -20.05 1.97
C GLU A 116 1.16 -19.43 0.95
N PHE A 117 0.62 -18.25 1.24
CA PHE A 117 -0.15 -17.46 0.27
C PHE A 117 0.68 -17.19 -0.99
N ALA A 118 1.91 -16.65 -0.82
CA ALA A 118 2.80 -16.34 -1.94
C ALA A 118 3.17 -17.59 -2.75
N ARG A 119 3.49 -18.71 -2.09
CA ARG A 119 3.75 -20.00 -2.76
C ARG A 119 2.56 -20.41 -3.63
N ARG A 120 1.39 -20.54 -3.03
CA ARG A 120 0.22 -21.12 -3.72
C ARG A 120 -0.26 -20.27 -4.87
N PHE A 121 -0.40 -18.97 -4.65
CA PHE A 121 -1.01 -18.12 -5.66
C PHE A 121 -0.03 -17.68 -6.73
N ILE A 122 1.25 -17.52 -6.40
CA ILE A 122 2.23 -16.92 -7.31
C ILE A 122 3.09 -17.97 -7.99
N ARG A 123 3.61 -18.95 -7.23
CA ARG A 123 4.45 -20.00 -7.81
C ARG A 123 3.63 -21.00 -8.61
N ASP A 124 2.49 -21.46 -8.07
CA ASP A 124 1.73 -22.55 -8.72
C ASP A 124 0.96 -22.05 -9.96
N ALA A 125 0.54 -20.78 -9.98
CA ALA A 125 0.03 -20.13 -11.21
C ALA A 125 1.15 -19.91 -12.25
N GLY A 126 2.39 -19.79 -11.79
CA GLY A 126 3.54 -19.31 -12.55
C GLY A 126 3.64 -17.79 -12.46
N LYS A 127 4.84 -17.29 -12.12
CA LYS A 127 5.09 -15.85 -11.89
C LYS A 127 4.68 -14.96 -13.06
N ASP A 128 4.88 -15.43 -14.30
CA ASP A 128 4.51 -14.70 -15.52
C ASP A 128 2.97 -14.68 -15.77
N LYS A 129 2.21 -15.35 -14.89
CA LYS A 129 0.75 -15.45 -14.91
C LYS A 129 0.11 -14.87 -13.65
N VAL A 130 0.83 -14.01 -12.93
CA VAL A 130 0.27 -13.30 -11.78
C VAL A 130 0.53 -11.80 -11.89
N VAL A 131 -0.53 -11.04 -11.65
CA VAL A 131 -0.43 -9.60 -11.38
C VAL A 131 -1.00 -9.32 -9.99
N ILE A 132 -0.39 -8.36 -9.30
CA ILE A 132 -0.84 -7.93 -7.99
C ILE A 132 -1.26 -6.48 -8.07
N LEU A 133 -2.44 -6.19 -7.52
CA LEU A 133 -2.94 -4.85 -7.31
C LEU A 133 -3.17 -4.65 -5.82
N THR A 134 -2.82 -3.48 -5.31
CA THR A 134 -3.08 -3.16 -3.91
C THR A 134 -3.35 -1.69 -3.71
N THR A 135 -4.19 -1.41 -2.72
CA THR A 135 -4.47 -0.06 -2.22
C THR A 135 -3.65 0.27 -0.98
N ASN A 136 -2.85 -0.67 -0.47
CA ASN A 136 -2.12 -0.48 0.78
C ASN A 136 -0.90 0.39 0.55
N TYR A 137 -0.72 1.42 1.39
CA TYR A 137 0.50 2.21 1.41
C TYR A 137 1.70 1.45 1.99
N ASP A 138 1.45 0.44 2.82
CA ASP A 138 2.49 -0.35 3.49
C ASP A 138 3.39 -1.14 2.53
N LEU A 139 4.38 -1.86 3.08
CA LEU A 139 5.35 -2.67 2.34
C LEU A 139 5.12 -4.16 2.49
N PHE A 140 3.96 -4.55 3.03
CA PHE A 140 3.71 -5.93 3.42
C PHE A 140 3.79 -6.87 2.20
N THR A 141 3.15 -6.49 1.10
CA THR A 141 3.17 -7.26 -0.15
C THR A 141 4.58 -7.43 -0.70
N GLU A 142 5.35 -6.35 -0.80
CA GLU A 142 6.75 -6.36 -1.25
C GLU A 142 7.62 -7.31 -0.43
N ASN A 143 7.47 -7.20 0.88
CA ASN A 143 8.15 -8.03 1.87
C ASN A 143 7.78 -9.51 1.70
N VAL A 144 6.50 -9.83 1.51
CA VAL A 144 6.02 -11.20 1.25
C VAL A 144 6.58 -11.79 -0.04
N LEU A 145 6.66 -11.00 -1.12
CA LEU A 145 7.25 -11.44 -2.39
C LEU A 145 8.74 -11.75 -2.25
N LYS A 146 9.48 -10.79 -1.67
CA LYS A 146 10.94 -10.89 -1.52
C LYS A 146 11.36 -11.97 -0.54
N GLU A 147 10.83 -11.94 0.69
CA GLU A 147 11.28 -12.82 1.77
C GLU A 147 10.57 -14.16 1.75
N GLY A 148 9.31 -14.20 1.33
CA GLY A 148 8.53 -15.43 1.32
C GLY A 148 8.98 -16.39 0.23
N GLN A 149 9.43 -15.88 -0.93
CA GLN A 149 9.68 -16.69 -2.12
C GLN A 149 10.93 -16.29 -2.93
N GLY A 150 11.68 -15.26 -2.52
CA GLY A 150 12.78 -14.74 -3.34
C GLY A 150 12.30 -14.21 -4.69
N LEU A 151 11.03 -13.78 -4.77
CA LEU A 151 10.45 -13.26 -6.00
C LEU A 151 10.78 -11.79 -6.12
N GLU A 152 11.33 -11.45 -7.28
CA GLU A 152 11.42 -10.07 -7.72
C GLU A 152 10.04 -9.55 -8.12
N PHE A 153 9.83 -8.25 -7.91
CA PHE A 153 8.60 -7.57 -8.28
C PHE A 153 8.94 -6.23 -8.93
N GLU A 154 8.07 -5.79 -9.83
CA GLU A 154 8.20 -4.48 -10.46
C GLU A 154 6.99 -3.58 -10.24
N TYR A 155 7.21 -2.26 -10.28
CA TYR A 155 6.16 -1.26 -10.27
C TYR A 155 5.99 -0.71 -11.71
N PRO A 156 5.06 -1.23 -12.54
CA PRO A 156 4.99 -0.83 -13.94
C PRO A 156 4.68 0.67 -14.11
N GLU A 157 5.27 1.30 -15.13
CA GLU A 157 5.19 2.75 -15.45
C GLU A 157 5.70 3.71 -14.37
N ILE A 158 6.18 3.18 -13.26
CA ILE A 158 6.71 3.98 -12.18
C ILE A 158 8.22 4.01 -12.39
N PRO A 159 8.82 5.19 -12.67
CA PRO A 159 10.24 5.33 -13.01
C PRO A 159 11.15 5.20 -11.77
N LEU A 160 10.80 4.27 -10.87
CA LEU A 160 11.49 4.03 -9.61
C LEU A 160 12.50 2.89 -9.74
N GLN A 161 12.28 1.88 -10.60
CA GLN A 161 13.18 0.72 -10.66
C GLN A 161 14.23 0.86 -11.77
N ARG A 162 15.49 0.59 -11.40
CA ARG A 162 16.61 0.45 -12.34
C ARG A 162 16.35 -0.82 -13.18
N ALA A 163 15.95 -0.61 -14.44
CA ALA A 163 15.65 -1.62 -15.47
C ALA A 163 14.47 -2.55 -15.15
N HIS A 164 13.65 -2.82 -16.16
CA HIS A 164 12.68 -3.92 -16.13
C HIS A 164 13.45 -5.21 -15.84
N GLN A 165 13.09 -5.87 -14.74
CA GLN A 165 13.66 -7.17 -14.44
C GLN A 165 12.83 -8.21 -15.20
N GLU A 166 13.48 -8.92 -16.13
CA GLU A 166 12.86 -10.05 -16.81
C GLU A 166 12.31 -11.01 -15.74
N HIS A 167 11.01 -11.28 -15.82
CA HIS A 167 10.26 -12.16 -14.91
C HIS A 167 9.97 -11.65 -13.49
N ALA A 168 9.95 -10.33 -13.26
CA ALA A 168 9.42 -9.77 -12.02
C ALA A 168 7.88 -9.82 -12.02
N VAL A 169 7.28 -10.02 -10.83
CA VAL A 169 5.82 -9.97 -10.66
C VAL A 169 5.35 -8.51 -10.75
N PRO A 170 4.43 -8.16 -11.67
CA PRO A 170 3.90 -6.80 -11.73
C PRO A 170 3.06 -6.47 -10.49
N LEU A 171 3.44 -5.42 -9.76
CA LEU A 171 2.80 -4.93 -8.55
C LEU A 171 2.30 -3.49 -8.77
N TYR A 172 0.99 -3.32 -8.89
CA TYR A 172 0.34 -2.01 -9.00
C TYR A 172 -0.13 -1.50 -7.63
N LYS A 173 0.57 -0.48 -7.11
CA LYS A 173 0.19 0.24 -5.87
C LYS A 173 -0.71 1.42 -6.23
N LEU A 174 -2.01 1.17 -6.30
CA LEU A 174 -2.99 2.09 -6.86
C LEU A 174 -3.13 3.40 -6.08
N HIS A 175 -2.79 3.42 -4.79
CA HIS A 175 -2.80 4.63 -3.98
C HIS A 175 -1.39 5.12 -3.61
N GLY A 176 -0.36 4.58 -4.24
CA GLY A 176 1.02 4.90 -3.89
C GLY A 176 1.56 4.04 -2.76
N SER A 177 2.72 4.41 -2.24
CA SER A 177 3.45 3.63 -1.24
C SER A 177 4.19 4.55 -0.30
N ILE A 178 4.33 4.12 0.96
CA ILE A 178 5.18 4.81 1.93
C ILE A 178 6.65 4.84 1.49
N ASN A 179 7.08 3.98 0.55
CA ASN A 179 8.44 4.00 0.00
C ASN A 179 8.62 4.83 -1.28
N TRP A 180 7.53 5.34 -1.86
CA TRP A 180 7.62 6.19 -3.05
C TRP A 180 7.80 7.63 -2.61
N MET A 181 8.85 8.29 -3.10
CA MET A 181 9.21 9.61 -2.62
C MET A 181 9.33 10.60 -3.77
N GLU A 182 8.61 11.70 -3.65
CA GLU A 182 8.69 12.86 -4.51
C GLU A 182 9.89 13.70 -4.09
N GLU A 183 10.80 13.97 -5.03
CA GLU A 183 11.96 14.84 -4.84
C GLU A 183 11.68 16.27 -5.33
N ARG A 184 11.97 17.26 -4.47
CA ARG A 184 11.81 18.69 -4.75
C ARG A 184 13.00 19.50 -4.21
N ARG A 185 13.23 20.70 -4.73
CA ARG A 185 14.17 21.68 -4.14
C ARG A 185 13.49 22.41 -2.97
N VAL A 186 14.26 22.74 -1.92
CA VAL A 186 13.78 23.58 -0.82
C VAL A 186 13.34 24.94 -1.37
N GLY A 187 12.08 25.32 -1.09
CA GLY A 187 11.51 26.59 -1.52
C GLY A 187 10.91 26.57 -2.92
N ASP A 188 11.09 25.47 -3.66
CA ASP A 188 10.58 25.31 -5.01
C ASP A 188 9.30 24.45 -5.03
N ARG A 189 8.37 24.80 -5.94
CA ARG A 189 7.19 23.99 -6.24
C ARG A 189 7.42 23.10 -7.45
N GLU A 190 8.56 23.20 -8.12
CA GLU A 190 8.89 22.32 -9.23
C GLU A 190 9.28 20.92 -8.73
N LEU A 191 8.79 19.91 -9.45
CA LEU A 191 9.16 18.52 -9.23
C LEU A 191 10.49 18.25 -9.93
N ILE A 192 11.45 17.66 -9.22
CA ILE A 192 12.77 17.33 -9.78
C ILE A 192 12.81 15.87 -10.21
N GLY A 193 12.13 15.00 -9.46
CA GLY A 193 12.08 13.58 -9.76
C GLY A 193 11.17 12.81 -8.81
N VAL A 194 11.00 11.53 -9.11
CA VAL A 194 10.29 10.55 -8.29
C VAL A 194 11.28 9.43 -8.03
N GLU A 195 11.64 9.23 -6.76
CA GLU A 195 12.73 8.35 -6.33
C GLU A 195 12.21 7.32 -5.32
N PRO A 196 12.64 6.05 -5.38
CA PRO A 196 12.26 5.10 -4.36
C PRO A 196 13.29 5.19 -3.26
N LEU A 197 12.82 5.56 -2.07
CA LEU A 197 13.67 5.49 -0.90
C LEU A 197 13.37 4.18 -0.19
N TYR A 198 14.31 3.24 -0.34
CA TYR A 198 14.30 2.03 0.45
C TYR A 198 14.93 2.34 1.80
N VAL A 199 14.25 1.89 2.87
CA VAL A 199 14.79 2.02 4.21
C VAL A 199 15.75 0.84 4.41
N ARG A 200 17.03 1.14 4.64
CA ARG A 200 18.08 0.12 4.81
C ARG A 200 17.84 -0.74 6.05
N ASP A 201 17.84 -2.06 5.90
CA ASP A 201 17.55 -3.04 6.96
C ASP A 201 18.60 -3.04 8.10
N ASP A 202 19.77 -2.43 7.90
CA ASP A 202 20.95 -2.53 8.78
C ASP A 202 21.19 -1.33 9.70
N LEU A 203 20.29 -0.35 9.74
CA LEU A 203 20.39 0.81 10.64
C LEU A 203 19.45 0.62 11.84
N ALA A 204 20.03 0.06 12.91
CA ALA A 204 19.40 -0.28 14.18
C ALA A 204 19.04 0.94 15.05
N ASP A 205 19.53 2.14 14.70
CA ASP A 205 19.32 3.35 15.49
C ASP A 205 18.26 4.26 14.87
N ALA A 206 17.42 4.83 15.73
CA ALA A 206 16.21 5.62 15.45
C ALA A 206 16.40 6.93 14.65
N LYS A 207 17.48 7.08 13.88
CA LYS A 207 17.63 8.08 12.84
C LYS A 207 17.15 7.45 11.54
N LEU A 208 16.04 7.96 11.03
CA LEU A 208 15.46 7.60 9.74
C LEU A 208 16.40 8.06 8.62
N ASP A 209 17.44 7.26 8.40
CA ASP A 209 18.39 7.37 7.31
C ASP A 209 17.91 6.45 6.18
N PHE A 210 17.61 7.04 5.02
CA PHE A 210 17.25 6.30 3.81
C PHE A 210 18.43 6.28 2.87
N VAL A 211 18.45 5.28 2.01
CA VAL A 211 19.32 5.28 0.85
C VAL A 211 18.47 5.47 -0.38
N ASN A 212 18.81 6.48 -1.17
CA ASN A 212 18.25 6.58 -2.50
C ASN A 212 18.82 5.44 -3.34
N VAL A 213 17.96 4.58 -3.88
CA VAL A 213 18.39 3.39 -4.62
C VAL A 213 18.90 3.72 -6.02
N SER A 214 18.58 4.89 -6.56
CA SER A 214 19.09 5.32 -7.87
C SER A 214 20.52 5.87 -7.82
N ASN A 215 21.05 6.24 -6.66
CA ASN A 215 22.39 6.84 -6.53
C ASN A 215 23.14 6.53 -5.22
N GLU A 216 22.60 5.66 -4.38
CA GLU A 216 23.14 5.23 -3.08
C GLU A 216 23.38 6.38 -2.07
N THR A 217 22.70 7.53 -2.22
CA THR A 217 22.92 8.66 -1.31
C THR A 217 22.12 8.55 -0.02
N HIS A 218 22.76 8.96 1.09
CA HIS A 218 22.16 8.99 2.42
C HIS A 218 21.24 10.19 2.59
N ILE A 219 20.00 9.92 2.95
CA ILE A 219 18.97 10.92 3.19
C ILE A 219 18.61 10.88 4.66
N SER A 220 19.08 11.89 5.39
CA SER A 220 18.77 12.06 6.81
C SER A 220 17.48 12.88 6.98
N CYS A 221 16.62 12.46 7.89
CA CYS A 221 15.49 13.29 8.30
C CYS A 221 15.99 14.45 9.18
N LYS A 222 15.79 15.70 8.75
CA LYS A 222 16.16 16.89 9.53
C LYS A 222 14.95 17.78 9.79
N GLU A 223 14.81 18.24 11.02
CA GLU A 223 13.88 19.30 11.39
C GLU A 223 14.49 20.65 10.98
N LYS A 224 13.85 21.36 10.03
CA LYS A 224 14.26 22.73 9.67
C LYS A 224 13.02 23.61 9.56
N GLY A 225 12.91 24.62 10.43
CA GLY A 225 11.84 25.62 10.38
C GLY A 225 10.42 25.06 10.60
N GLY A 226 10.25 24.01 11.40
CA GLY A 226 8.95 23.41 11.70
C GLY A 226 8.44 22.38 10.69
N TYR A 227 9.28 21.97 9.71
CA TYR A 227 8.99 20.90 8.76
C TYR A 227 9.99 19.77 8.92
N TRP A 228 9.49 18.54 8.83
CA TRP A 228 10.31 17.34 8.73
C TRP A 228 10.52 17.04 7.27
N VAL A 229 11.78 17.08 6.87
CA VAL A 229 12.16 16.95 5.49
C VAL A 229 13.29 15.95 5.44
N TYR A 230 13.08 14.90 4.66
CA TYR A 230 14.18 14.09 4.19
C TYR A 230 15.08 15.00 3.37
N LYS A 231 16.24 15.33 3.93
CA LYS A 231 17.18 16.23 3.30
C LYS A 231 18.41 15.41 2.97
N GLU A 232 18.68 15.31 1.68
CA GLU A 232 19.99 14.87 1.24
C GLU A 232 21.00 15.95 1.65
N ASN A 233 22.05 15.53 2.38
CA ASN A 233 23.01 16.45 2.96
C ASN A 233 23.72 17.24 1.85
N GLY A 234 23.73 18.57 1.97
CA GLY A 234 24.45 19.46 1.05
C GLY A 234 23.71 19.87 -0.23
N THR A 235 22.64 19.18 -0.65
CA THR A 235 22.02 19.43 -1.97
C THR A 235 20.78 20.33 -1.95
N GLY A 236 20.18 20.53 -0.77
CA GLY A 236 18.95 21.32 -0.65
C GLY A 236 17.71 20.64 -1.22
N ARG A 237 17.74 19.31 -1.40
CA ARG A 237 16.61 18.49 -1.82
C ARG A 237 15.72 18.10 -0.64
N VAL A 238 14.45 17.84 -0.96
CA VAL A 238 13.35 17.52 -0.06
C VAL A 238 12.63 16.31 -0.62
N TYR A 239 12.46 15.27 0.21
CA TYR A 239 11.65 14.12 -0.17
C TYR A 239 10.31 14.08 0.57
N THR A 240 9.26 13.67 -0.13
CA THR A 240 7.88 13.60 0.35
C THR A 240 7.25 12.27 -0.07
N PRO A 241 6.60 11.50 0.83
CA PRO A 241 5.88 10.29 0.42
C PRO A 241 4.82 10.59 -0.64
N ILE A 242 4.70 9.71 -1.63
CA ILE A 242 3.72 9.78 -2.72
C ILE A 242 2.55 8.86 -2.36
N LEU A 243 1.48 9.45 -1.84
CA LEU A 243 0.27 8.73 -1.37
C LEU A 243 -1.00 9.41 -1.91
N ILE A 244 -1.88 8.71 -2.61
CA ILE A 244 -3.19 9.24 -2.98
C ILE A 244 -4.15 9.01 -1.81
N PRO A 245 -4.75 10.06 -1.21
CA PRO A 245 -5.72 9.88 -0.14
C PRO A 245 -6.97 9.13 -0.62
N PHE A 246 -7.55 8.27 0.25
CA PHE A 246 -8.83 7.59 0.07
C PHE A 246 -10.03 8.55 0.05
N PHE A 247 -9.90 9.75 0.62
CA PHE A 247 -11.00 10.70 0.83
C PHE A 247 -10.67 12.06 0.23
N TYR A 248 -11.71 12.72 -0.31
CA TYR A 248 -11.73 14.08 -0.83
C TYR A 248 -10.72 14.35 -1.95
N GLN A 249 -11.20 14.93 -3.06
CA GLN A 249 -10.33 15.48 -4.10
C GLN A 249 -9.40 14.45 -4.78
N LYS A 250 -9.66 13.13 -4.69
CA LYS A 250 -8.85 12.09 -5.37
C LYS A 250 -8.67 12.39 -6.86
N GLU A 251 -9.69 12.92 -7.52
CA GLU A 251 -9.59 13.41 -8.90
C GLU A 251 -8.66 14.62 -9.05
N GLU A 252 -8.63 15.57 -8.11
CA GLU A 252 -7.66 16.67 -8.13
C GLU A 252 -6.23 16.15 -7.91
N TRP A 253 -6.04 15.14 -7.06
CA TRP A 253 -4.74 14.51 -6.83
C TRP A 253 -4.25 13.75 -8.07
N LEU A 254 -5.14 12.97 -8.69
CA LEU A 254 -4.93 12.27 -9.96
C LEU A 254 -4.84 13.23 -11.17
N GLY A 255 -5.33 14.45 -11.05
CA GLY A 255 -5.36 15.42 -12.15
C GLY A 255 -4.26 16.48 -12.10
N GLN A 256 -3.84 16.90 -10.91
CA GLN A 256 -2.97 18.07 -10.74
C GLN A 256 -1.58 17.69 -10.25
N ARG A 257 -1.48 17.12 -9.04
CA ARG A 257 -0.17 17.00 -8.37
C ARG A 257 0.65 15.82 -8.87
N TRP A 258 0.01 14.68 -9.09
CA TRP A 258 0.68 13.46 -9.52
C TRP A 258 0.00 12.79 -10.70
N GLY A 259 -0.76 13.56 -11.50
CA GLY A 259 -1.43 13.01 -12.67
C GLY A 259 -0.46 12.37 -13.65
N TYR A 260 0.70 12.99 -13.88
CA TYR A 260 1.74 12.43 -14.76
C TYR A 260 2.23 11.03 -14.32
N LEU A 261 2.19 10.72 -13.01
CA LEU A 261 2.62 9.44 -12.45
C LEU A 261 1.44 8.47 -12.36
N PHE A 262 0.37 8.85 -11.66
CA PHE A 262 -0.74 7.95 -11.38
C PHE A 262 -1.67 7.74 -12.54
N GLN A 263 -1.87 8.70 -13.45
CA GLN A 263 -2.67 8.44 -14.66
C GLN A 263 -1.98 7.38 -15.52
N ARG A 264 -0.65 7.46 -15.69
CA ARG A 264 0.13 6.44 -16.39
C ARG A 264 0.06 5.10 -15.69
N HIS A 265 0.28 5.06 -14.38
CA HIS A 265 0.23 3.83 -13.59
C HIS A 265 -1.16 3.16 -13.63
N TRP A 266 -2.23 3.93 -13.46
CA TRP A 266 -3.61 3.44 -13.54
C TRP A 266 -4.01 3.04 -14.96
N ALA A 267 -3.57 3.79 -15.98
CA ALA A 267 -3.81 3.46 -17.37
C ALA A 267 -3.07 2.17 -17.76
N SER A 268 -1.83 1.99 -17.31
CA SER A 268 -1.07 0.76 -17.52
C SER A 268 -1.75 -0.43 -16.85
N ALA A 269 -2.15 -0.30 -15.58
CA ALA A 269 -2.96 -1.33 -14.93
C ALA A 269 -4.19 -1.65 -15.77
N LYS A 270 -4.97 -0.65 -16.17
CA LYS A 270 -6.19 -0.84 -16.95
C LYS A 270 -5.95 -1.52 -18.29
N ASN A 271 -4.94 -1.08 -19.04
CA ASN A 271 -4.59 -1.63 -20.34
C ASN A 271 -4.14 -3.08 -20.19
N TRP A 272 -3.32 -3.37 -19.18
CA TRP A 272 -2.92 -4.73 -18.85
C TRP A 272 -4.14 -5.65 -18.65
N PHE A 273 -5.18 -5.18 -17.94
CA PHE A 273 -6.43 -5.96 -17.77
C PHE A 273 -7.16 -6.21 -19.10
N TYR A 274 -7.11 -5.27 -20.05
CA TYR A 274 -7.76 -5.44 -21.35
C TYR A 274 -6.98 -6.37 -22.26
N ASP A 275 -5.65 -6.27 -22.24
CA ASP A 275 -4.74 -7.02 -23.10
C ASP A 275 -4.59 -8.49 -22.66
N ASN A 276 -4.87 -8.81 -21.39
CA ASN A 276 -4.68 -10.16 -20.83
C ASN A 276 -6.01 -10.86 -20.52
N GLU A 277 -6.09 -12.16 -20.81
CA GLU A 277 -7.24 -13.00 -20.42
C GLU A 277 -7.13 -13.39 -18.95
N ILE A 278 -8.12 -13.00 -18.16
CA ILE A 278 -8.10 -13.17 -16.71
C ILE A 278 -8.91 -14.41 -16.36
N GLU A 279 -8.21 -15.46 -15.95
CA GLU A 279 -8.82 -16.72 -15.50
C GLU A 279 -9.42 -16.53 -14.11
N LYS A 280 -8.60 -16.00 -13.18
CA LYS A 280 -8.95 -15.93 -11.76
C LYS A 280 -8.68 -14.54 -11.22
N MET A 281 -9.59 -14.03 -10.41
CA MET A 281 -9.40 -12.81 -9.65
C MET A 281 -9.75 -13.01 -8.18
N PHE A 282 -8.81 -12.70 -7.30
CA PHE A 282 -8.99 -12.82 -5.85
C PHE A 282 -8.96 -11.44 -5.22
N PHE A 283 -10.01 -11.09 -4.49
CA PHE A 283 -10.06 -9.90 -3.63
C PHE A 283 -9.81 -10.31 -2.19
N ILE A 284 -8.65 -9.95 -1.62
CA ILE A 284 -8.23 -10.43 -0.32
C ILE A 284 -8.10 -9.27 0.66
N GLY A 285 -8.86 -9.34 1.75
CA GLY A 285 -8.89 -8.30 2.77
C GLY A 285 -9.32 -6.93 2.24
N CYS A 286 -10.14 -6.92 1.20
CA CYS A 286 -10.56 -5.71 0.51
C CYS A 286 -11.87 -5.18 1.12
N GLY A 287 -11.75 -4.38 2.18
CA GLY A 287 -12.82 -3.46 2.55
C GLY A 287 -12.66 -2.20 1.72
N LEU A 288 -13.11 -2.18 0.45
CA LEU A 288 -13.08 -0.93 -0.32
C LEU A 288 -13.97 0.08 0.41
N PRO A 289 -13.39 1.15 1.00
CA PRO A 289 -14.19 2.10 1.75
C PRO A 289 -15.14 2.78 0.76
N ARG A 290 -16.37 3.12 1.20
CA ARG A 290 -17.35 3.85 0.37
C ARG A 290 -16.76 5.10 -0.30
N ALA A 291 -15.73 5.67 0.32
CA ALA A 291 -15.04 6.84 -0.17
C ALA A 291 -14.20 6.61 -1.43
N ASP A 292 -13.80 5.38 -1.75
CA ASP A 292 -13.04 5.07 -2.97
C ASP A 292 -13.96 4.65 -4.13
N THR A 293 -14.92 5.51 -4.46
CA THR A 293 -15.86 5.32 -5.57
C THR A 293 -15.18 5.25 -6.93
N TYR A 294 -14.01 5.89 -7.07
CA TYR A 294 -13.25 5.93 -8.31
C TYR A 294 -12.66 4.55 -8.64
N LEU A 295 -12.03 3.89 -7.66
CA LEU A 295 -11.51 2.54 -7.84
C LEU A 295 -12.63 1.53 -8.14
N MET A 296 -13.76 1.64 -7.45
CA MET A 296 -14.91 0.78 -7.71
C MET A 296 -15.45 0.96 -9.14
N SER A 297 -15.65 2.21 -9.56
CA SER A 297 -16.09 2.52 -10.94
C SER A 297 -15.10 2.00 -11.97
N TRP A 298 -13.80 2.12 -11.71
CA TRP A 298 -12.74 1.60 -12.55
C TRP A 298 -12.81 0.07 -12.67
N LEU A 299 -12.91 -0.66 -11.56
CA LEU A 299 -13.04 -2.12 -11.54
C LEU A 299 -14.28 -2.61 -12.28
N LEU A 300 -15.44 -2.00 -12.01
CA LEU A 300 -16.71 -2.36 -12.67
C LEU A 300 -16.63 -2.13 -14.19
N SER A 301 -15.95 -1.07 -14.64
CA SER A 301 -15.74 -0.81 -16.07
C SER A 301 -14.86 -1.86 -16.75
N ILE A 302 -13.97 -2.52 -16.00
CA ILE A 302 -13.16 -3.63 -16.50
C ILE A 302 -14.05 -4.87 -16.63
N PHE A 303 -14.81 -5.21 -15.59
CA PHE A 303 -15.65 -6.41 -15.58
C PHE A 303 -16.80 -6.37 -16.60
N GLN A 304 -17.32 -5.19 -16.90
CA GLN A 304 -18.30 -5.01 -17.97
C GLN A 304 -17.74 -5.34 -19.35
N LYS A 305 -16.43 -5.16 -19.56
CA LYS A 305 -15.79 -5.43 -20.86
C LYS A 305 -15.21 -6.84 -20.94
N LYS A 306 -14.59 -7.31 -19.86
CA LYS A 306 -13.88 -8.59 -19.81
C LYS A 306 -14.07 -9.19 -18.42
N LYS A 307 -15.10 -10.03 -18.29
CA LYS A 307 -15.40 -10.70 -17.03
C LYS A 307 -14.35 -11.80 -16.78
N PRO A 308 -13.69 -11.83 -15.61
CA PRO A 308 -12.90 -12.99 -15.21
C PRO A 308 -13.76 -14.27 -15.17
N GLU A 309 -13.17 -15.43 -15.45
CA GLU A 309 -13.91 -16.71 -15.33
C GLU A 309 -14.32 -16.95 -13.87
N THR A 310 -13.40 -16.70 -12.93
CA THR A 310 -13.64 -16.84 -11.49
C THR A 310 -13.29 -15.54 -10.77
N ILE A 311 -14.19 -15.10 -9.88
CA ILE A 311 -13.93 -14.02 -8.93
C ILE A 311 -14.20 -14.55 -7.53
N LYS A 312 -13.21 -14.48 -6.63
CA LYS A 312 -13.38 -14.84 -5.22
C LYS A 312 -13.09 -13.64 -4.32
N ILE A 313 -13.87 -13.48 -3.26
CA ILE A 313 -13.68 -12.48 -2.20
C ILE A 313 -13.32 -13.21 -0.91
N VAL A 314 -12.22 -12.81 -0.28
CA VAL A 314 -11.73 -13.36 0.97
C VAL A 314 -11.67 -12.24 2.00
N CYS A 315 -12.58 -12.28 2.98
CA CYS A 315 -12.71 -11.27 4.03
C CYS A 315 -12.88 -11.93 5.40
N ASP A 316 -12.59 -11.18 6.46
CA ASP A 316 -12.87 -11.59 7.84
C ASP A 316 -14.15 -10.89 8.28
N GLY A 317 -15.29 -11.58 8.16
CA GLY A 317 -16.62 -11.03 8.42
C GLY A 317 -17.45 -10.76 7.16
N ASP A 318 -18.45 -9.88 7.30
CA ASP A 318 -19.41 -9.57 6.24
C ASP A 318 -18.72 -8.84 5.07
N PRO A 319 -18.92 -9.25 3.81
CA PRO A 319 -18.34 -8.55 2.68
C PRO A 319 -18.88 -7.12 2.65
N ASP A 320 -17.96 -6.17 2.75
CA ASP A 320 -18.23 -4.74 2.69
C ASP A 320 -18.89 -4.33 1.35
N ASN A 321 -18.91 -3.04 1.03
CA ASN A 321 -19.47 -2.51 -0.23
C ASN A 321 -18.94 -3.22 -1.49
N LEU A 322 -17.76 -3.83 -1.42
CA LEU A 322 -17.20 -4.65 -2.49
C LEU A 322 -18.09 -5.85 -2.86
N GLY A 323 -18.54 -6.65 -1.89
CA GLY A 323 -19.38 -7.82 -2.20
C GLY A 323 -20.72 -7.41 -2.82
N LYS A 324 -21.31 -6.31 -2.34
CA LYS A 324 -22.54 -5.75 -2.91
C LYS A 324 -22.33 -5.22 -4.33
N ALA A 325 -21.22 -4.54 -4.58
CA ALA A 325 -20.90 -4.02 -5.91
C ALA A 325 -20.60 -5.14 -6.93
N LEU A 326 -20.00 -6.24 -6.46
CA LEU A 326 -19.64 -7.38 -7.30
C LEU A 326 -20.73 -8.45 -7.41
N SER A 327 -21.86 -8.32 -6.70
CA SER A 327 -22.95 -9.29 -6.75
C SER A 327 -23.52 -9.59 -8.15
N PRO A 328 -23.45 -8.69 -9.16
CA PRO A 328 -23.83 -9.04 -10.53
C PRO A 328 -22.85 -10.01 -11.22
N PHE A 329 -21.64 -10.19 -10.67
CA PHE A 329 -20.56 -10.96 -11.28
C PHE A 329 -20.23 -12.25 -10.54
N ILE A 330 -20.68 -12.40 -9.30
CA ILE A 330 -20.34 -13.51 -8.39
C ILE A 330 -21.59 -14.15 -7.78
N ASN A 331 -21.48 -15.39 -7.34
CA ASN A 331 -22.43 -16.04 -6.45
C ASN A 331 -22.02 -15.78 -4.98
N PRO A 332 -22.75 -14.94 -4.20
CA PRO A 332 -22.33 -14.57 -2.85
C PRO A 332 -22.11 -15.75 -1.89
N ASP A 333 -22.79 -16.87 -2.12
CA ASP A 333 -22.73 -18.05 -1.25
C ASP A 333 -21.51 -18.94 -1.55
N GLU A 334 -20.99 -18.90 -2.78
CA GLU A 334 -19.89 -19.75 -3.25
C GLU A 334 -18.57 -18.97 -3.43
N ASP A 335 -18.67 -17.67 -3.69
CA ASP A 335 -17.54 -16.84 -4.07
C ASP A 335 -17.01 -15.97 -2.93
N ILE A 336 -17.69 -15.92 -1.79
CA ILE A 336 -17.31 -15.10 -0.64
C ILE A 336 -16.90 -15.96 0.55
N TYR A 337 -15.61 -15.94 0.87
CA TYR A 337 -15.03 -16.58 2.04
C TYR A 337 -14.96 -15.58 3.19
N LYS A 338 -15.96 -15.64 4.09
CA LYS A 338 -16.09 -14.75 5.27
C LYS A 338 -15.23 -15.15 6.47
N CYS A 339 -14.55 -16.29 6.42
CA CYS A 339 -13.76 -16.85 7.53
C CYS A 339 -12.29 -16.41 7.51
N GLY A 340 -11.95 -15.39 6.72
CA GLY A 340 -10.61 -14.86 6.58
C GLY A 340 -9.67 -15.73 5.75
N LEU A 341 -8.47 -15.20 5.53
CA LEU A 341 -7.49 -15.77 4.61
C LEU A 341 -6.92 -17.11 5.05
N LYS A 342 -6.70 -17.33 6.35
CA LYS A 342 -6.19 -18.61 6.85
C LYS A 342 -7.12 -19.77 6.49
N HIS A 343 -8.41 -19.61 6.75
CA HIS A 343 -9.41 -20.63 6.44
C HIS A 343 -9.52 -20.86 4.93
N PHE A 344 -9.48 -19.79 4.14
CA PHE A 344 -9.45 -19.89 2.68
C PHE A 344 -8.24 -20.71 2.19
N LEU A 345 -7.04 -20.45 2.72
CA LEU A 345 -5.83 -21.22 2.38
C LEU A 345 -5.92 -22.68 2.82
N ASP A 346 -6.52 -22.97 3.97
CA ASP A 346 -6.74 -24.34 4.44
C ASP A 346 -7.75 -25.10 3.57
N HIS A 347 -8.81 -24.44 3.08
CA HIS A 347 -9.78 -25.01 2.16
C HIS A 347 -9.18 -25.28 0.77
N PHE A 348 -8.22 -24.46 0.34
CA PHE A 348 -7.49 -24.63 -0.92
C PHE A 348 -6.43 -25.76 -0.88
N LYS A 349 -6.35 -26.56 0.20
CA LYS A 349 -5.44 -27.72 0.32
C LYS A 349 -5.98 -29.01 -0.33
N SER A 350 -7.29 -29.09 -0.56
CA SER A 350 -7.97 -30.20 -1.25
C SER A 350 -8.16 -29.88 -2.71
#